data_AF-A0A559RAM3-F1
#
_entry.id   AF-A0A559RAM3-F1
#
_cell.length_a   1.000
_cell.length_b   1.000
_cell.length_c   1.000
_cell.angle_alpha   90.00
_cell.angle_beta   90.00
_cell.angle_gamma   90.00
#
_symmetry.space_group_name_H-M   'P 1'
#
loop_
_entity.id
_entity.type
_entity.pdbx_description
1 polymer ?
#
loop_
_entity_poly.entity_id
_entity_poly.type
_entity_poly.pdbx_seq_one_letter_code
_entity_poly.pdbx_strand_id
1 'polypeptide(L)' 'MFSQKKNKKFNYQSRFSKEENSAVKLKESLNTSWNGSRKSKTNSKKSNTLFFLVGVLLFLAALMYYLETKIK' A
#
# COMPACT_ATOMS: atom_id res chain seq x y z
N MET A 1 -65.67 -30.58 2.73
CA MET A 1 -64.58 -29.86 3.44
C MET A 1 -63.74 -29.14 2.39
N PHE A 2 -63.90 -27.82 2.23
CA PHE A 2 -63.12 -27.06 1.26
C PHE A 2 -61.72 -26.80 1.82
N SER A 3 -60.74 -27.54 1.34
CA SER A 3 -59.33 -27.28 1.64
C SER A 3 -58.90 -25.98 0.97
N GLN A 4 -58.53 -24.99 1.79
CA GLN A 4 -58.08 -23.68 1.31
C GLN A 4 -56.78 -23.83 0.51
N LYS A 5 -56.87 -23.64 -0.81
CA LYS A 5 -55.70 -23.66 -1.70
C LYS A 5 -54.86 -22.42 -1.41
N LYS A 6 -53.62 -22.60 -0.95
CA LYS A 6 -52.70 -21.49 -0.68
C LYS A 6 -52.37 -20.78 -1.99
N ASN A 7 -52.82 -19.54 -2.12
CA ASN A 7 -52.52 -18.71 -3.29
C ASN A 7 -51.00 -18.44 -3.36
N LYS A 8 -50.42 -18.54 -4.56
CA LYS A 8 -49.02 -18.20 -4.78
C LYS A 8 -48.82 -16.72 -4.44
N LYS A 9 -47.98 -16.43 -3.45
CA LYS A 9 -47.60 -15.06 -3.12
C LYS A 9 -46.67 -14.53 -4.20
N PHE A 10 -46.93 -13.31 -4.65
CA PHE A 10 -46.06 -12.62 -5.59
C PHE A 10 -44.75 -12.25 -4.88
N ASN A 11 -43.65 -12.92 -5.26
CA ASN A 11 -42.33 -12.61 -4.75
C ASN A 11 -41.73 -11.48 -5.61
N TYR A 12 -41.91 -10.23 -5.18
CA TYR A 12 -41.30 -9.10 -5.86
C TYR A 12 -39.86 -8.91 -5.41
N GLN A 13 -38.93 -9.06 -6.35
CA GLN A 13 -37.54 -8.66 -6.14
C GLN A 13 -37.31 -7.32 -6.83
N SER A 14 -36.98 -6.28 -6.05
CA SER A 14 -36.67 -4.95 -6.60
C SER A 14 -35.51 -5.04 -7.58
N ARG A 15 -35.55 -4.31 -8.69
CA ARG A 15 -34.45 -4.27 -9.68
C ARG A 15 -33.13 -3.80 -9.05
N PHE A 16 -33.23 -3.02 -7.98
CA PHE A 16 -32.10 -2.45 -7.23
C PHE A 16 -31.65 -3.32 -6.04
N SER A 17 -32.35 -4.41 -5.70
CA SER A 17 -31.95 -5.33 -4.62
C SER A 17 -30.58 -5.98 -4.86
N LYS A 18 -30.18 -6.15 -6.13
CA LYS A 18 -28.86 -6.63 -6.51
C LYS A 18 -27.79 -5.54 -6.43
N GLU A 19 -28.20 -4.27 -6.46
CA GLU A 19 -27.30 -3.13 -6.47
C GLU A 19 -26.84 -2.73 -5.07
N GLU A 20 -27.59 -3.01 -4.00
CA GLU A 20 -27.07 -2.83 -2.64
C GLU A 20 -25.80 -3.66 -2.40
N ASN A 21 -25.78 -4.90 -2.90
CA ASN A 21 -24.62 -5.77 -2.82
C ASN A 21 -23.46 -5.33 -3.72
N SER A 22 -23.74 -4.71 -4.88
CA SER A 22 -22.71 -4.19 -5.77
C SER A 22 -22.13 -2.86 -5.26
N ALA A 23 -22.95 -2.00 -4.66
CA ALA A 23 -22.53 -0.73 -4.07
C ALA A 23 -21.61 -0.96 -2.86
N VAL A 24 -21.89 -1.95 -2.01
CA VAL A 24 -21.00 -2.34 -0.91
C VAL A 24 -19.66 -2.85 -1.46
N LYS A 25 -19.68 -3.74 -2.47
CA LYS A 25 -18.46 -4.25 -3.12
C LYS A 25 -17.66 -3.15 -3.84
N LEU A 26 -18.33 -2.18 -4.46
CA LEU A 26 -17.70 -1.03 -5.11
C LEU A 26 -17.06 -0.08 -4.10
N LYS A 27 -17.70 0.15 -2.95
CA LYS A 27 -17.10 0.94 -1.86
C LYS A 27 -15.87 0.25 -1.28
N GLU A 28 -15.92 -1.07 -1.11
CA GLU A 28 -14.80 -1.87 -0.63
C GLU A 28 -13.64 -1.91 -1.65
N SER A 29 -13.92 -2.03 -2.95
CA SER A 29 -12.91 -1.96 -4.02
C SER A 29 -12.31 -0.55 -4.20
N LEU A 30 -13.09 0.51 -4.01
CA LEU A 30 -12.60 1.90 -4.01
C LEU A 30 -11.68 2.19 -2.83
N ASN A 31 -12.04 1.74 -1.63
CA ASN A 31 -11.22 1.92 -0.43
C ASN A 31 -9.90 1.13 -0.51
N THR A 32 -9.92 -0.06 -1.09
CA THR A 32 -8.72 -0.89 -1.28
C THR A 32 -7.80 -0.37 -2.39
N SER A 33 -8.35 0.14 -3.49
CA SER A 33 -7.56 0.74 -4.58
C SER A 33 -6.87 2.06 -4.19
N TRP A 34 -7.49 2.87 -3.33
CA TRP A 34 -6.89 4.11 -2.81
C TRP A 34 -5.71 3.87 -1.86
N ASN A 35 -5.72 2.77 -1.11
CA ASN A 35 -4.61 2.36 -0.25
C ASN A 35 -3.51 1.59 -1.01
N GLY A 36 -3.82 0.97 -2.15
CA GLY A 36 -2.86 0.23 -2.97
C GLY A 36 -1.90 1.11 -3.78
N SER A 37 -2.30 2.33 -4.15
CA SER A 37 -1.47 3.28 -4.90
C SER A 37 -0.45 4.03 -4.03
N ARG A 38 -0.66 4.06 -2.70
CA ARG A 38 0.32 4.56 -1.72
C ARG A 38 1.34 3.50 -1.27
N LYS A 39 1.68 2.54 -2.15
CA LYS A 39 2.97 1.84 -1.99
C LYS A 39 4.07 2.86 -2.23
N SER A 40 4.55 3.46 -1.15
CA SER A 40 5.81 4.20 -1.07
C SER A 40 6.92 3.35 -1.69
N LYS A 41 7.15 3.52 -2.99
CA LYS A 41 8.18 2.82 -3.77
C LYS A 41 9.52 3.55 -3.74
N THR A 42 9.70 4.49 -2.83
CA THR A 42 10.86 5.39 -2.84
C THR A 42 11.37 5.56 -1.43
N ASN A 43 12.25 4.67 -0.92
CA ASN A 43 13.27 5.11 0.04
C ASN A 43 14.37 4.11 0.44
N SER A 44 14.36 2.85 0.00
CA SER A 44 15.38 1.90 0.50
C SER A 44 16.81 2.11 -0.05
N LYS A 45 17.00 2.93 -1.09
CA LYS A 45 18.34 3.17 -1.68
C LYS A 45 19.08 4.40 -1.14
N LYS A 46 18.39 5.35 -0.49
CA LYS A 46 19.01 6.61 -0.01
C LYS A 46 19.71 6.50 1.35
N SER A 47 19.40 5.48 2.16
CA SER A 47 20.08 5.29 3.44
C SER A 47 21.53 4.83 3.26
N ASN A 48 21.81 4.00 2.26
CA ASN A 48 23.14 3.43 2.06
C ASN A 48 24.16 4.47 1.57
N THR A 49 23.71 5.48 0.81
CA THR A 49 24.60 6.54 0.28
C THR A 49 25.13 7.45 1.37
N LEU A 50 24.40 7.65 2.47
CA LEU A 50 24.85 8.48 3.60
C LEU A 50 25.98 7.82 4.38
N PHE A 51 25.84 6.53 4.71
CA PHE A 51 26.90 5.77 5.38
C PHE A 51 28.17 5.67 4.51
N PHE A 52 27.99 5.47 3.20
CA PHE A 52 29.11 5.48 2.26
C PHE A 52 29.83 6.84 2.25
N LEU A 53 29.10 7.95 2.19
CA LEU A 53 29.69 9.29 2.18
C LEU A 53 30.48 9.58 3.46
N VAL A 54 29.94 9.20 4.62
CA VAL A 54 30.64 9.33 5.92
C VAL A 54 31.90 8.45 5.96
N GLY A 55 31.83 7.22 5.44
CA GLY A 55 33.00 6.33 5.34
C GLY A 55 34.12 6.91 4.48
N VAL A 56 33.79 7.47 3.32
CA VAL A 56 34.76 8.12 2.42
C VAL A 56 35.43 9.31 3.11
N LEU A 57 34.65 10.11 3.86
CA LEU A 57 35.19 11.29 4.56
C LEU A 57 36.22 10.90 5.64
N LEU A 58 35.90 9.88 6.45
CA LEU A 58 36.84 9.36 7.46
C LEU A 58 38.10 8.77 6.83
N PHE A 59 37.96 8.08 5.71
CA PHE A 59 39.09 7.52 4.98
C PHE A 59 40.04 8.59 4.45
N LEU A 60 39.49 9.67 3.87
CA LEU A 60 40.28 10.82 3.41
C LEU A 60 41.00 11.52 4.57
N ALA A 61 40.34 11.69 5.71
CA ALA A 61 40.96 12.28 6.90
C ALA A 61 42.12 11.41 7.42
N ALA A 62 41.93 10.09 7.47
CA ALA A 62 42.98 9.15 7.87
C ALA A 62 44.17 9.15 6.90
N LEU A 63 43.90 9.20 5.59
CA LEU A 63 44.94 9.32 4.56
C LEU A 63 45.73 10.60 4.70
N MET A 64 45.05 11.73 4.89
CA MET A 64 45.71 13.03 5.04
C MET A 64 46.60 13.05 6.28
N TYR A 65 46.10 12.51 7.41
CA TYR A 65 46.89 12.36 8.62
C TYR A 65 48.11 11.45 8.41
N TYR A 66 47.91 10.30 7.76
CA TYR A 66 49.02 9.39 7.46
C TYR A 66 50.07 10.03 6.56
N LEU A 67 49.66 10.73 5.50
CA LEU A 67 50.56 11.47 4.63
C LEU A 67 51.34 12.54 5.41
N GLU A 68 50.66 13.33 6.23
CA GLU A 68 51.30 14.34 7.08
C GLU A 68 52.36 13.71 7.99
N THR A 69 52.08 12.55 8.60
CA THR A 69 53.05 11.84 9.45
C THR A 69 54.22 11.20 8.71
N LYS A 70 54.12 11.03 7.38
CA LYS A 70 55.16 10.41 6.54
C LYS A 70 55.96 11.42 5.71
N ILE A 71 55.35 12.57 5.42
CA ILE A 71 55.95 13.68 4.68
C ILE A 71 56.73 14.62 5.63
N LYS A 72 56.41 14.59 6.93
CA LYS A 72 57.19 15.22 7.99
C LYS A 72 58.31 14.32 8.49
#